data_AF-A0A1C5HF11-F1
#
_entry.id   AF-A0A1C5HF11-F1
#
_cell.length_a   1.000
_cell.length_b   1.000
_cell.length_c   1.000
_cell.angle_alpha   90.00
_cell.angle_beta   90.00
_cell.angle_gamma   90.00
#
_symmetry.space_group_name_H-M   'P 1'
#
loop_
_entity.id
_entity.type
_entity.pdbx_description
1 polymer ?
#
loop_
_entity_poly.entity_id
_entity_poly.type
_entity_poly.pdbx_seq_one_letter_code
_entity_poly.pdbx_strand_id
1 'polypeptide(L)'
;MSIDDPLLDRGAIEVAFRRLGDRLARRGVVADLHIFGGAAMALAYDARRATRDINAVFKPHGIVLDEARAVADELGMPTGG
;
A
#
# COMPACT_ATOMS: atom_id res chain seq x y z
N MET A 1 15.60 0.39 -6.34
CA MET A 1 14.51 1.20 -6.91
C MET A 1 14.95 1.64 -8.29
N SER A 2 14.30 1.13 -9.34
CA SER A 2 14.61 1.44 -10.74
C SER A 2 13.77 2.61 -11.24
N ILE A 3 14.19 3.28 -12.31
CA ILE A 3 13.38 4.31 -13.00
C ILE A 3 12.12 3.68 -13.63
N ASP A 4 12.15 2.36 -13.88
CA ASP A 4 11.07 1.60 -14.52
C ASP A 4 10.03 1.04 -13.53
N ASP A 5 10.19 1.28 -12.22
CA ASP A 5 9.23 0.82 -11.21
C ASP A 5 7.85 1.47 -11.48
N PRO A 6 6.77 0.67 -11.58
CA PRO A 6 5.45 1.18 -11.95
C PRO A 6 4.96 2.19 -10.92
N LEU A 7 4.48 3.34 -11.41
CA LEU A 7 3.91 4.37 -10.55
C LEU A 7 2.52 3.96 -10.06
N LEU A 8 2.27 4.19 -8.77
CA LEU A 8 1.02 3.92 -8.08
C LEU A 8 0.11 5.15 -8.13
N ASP A 9 -0.89 5.10 -9.00
CA ASP A 9 -1.99 6.06 -8.98
C ASP A 9 -3.01 5.72 -7.87
N ARG A 10 -4.06 6.54 -7.75
CA ARG A 10 -5.11 6.34 -6.76
C ARG A 10 -5.76 4.96 -6.87
N GLY A 11 -6.06 4.51 -8.09
CA GLY A 11 -6.71 3.21 -8.32
C GLY A 11 -5.81 2.05 -7.88
N ALA A 12 -4.52 2.12 -8.21
CA ALA A 12 -3.54 1.13 -7.79
C ALA A 12 -3.41 1.06 -6.25
N ILE A 13 -3.37 2.21 -5.57
CA ILE A 13 -3.32 2.28 -4.10
C ILE A 13 -4.60 1.69 -3.48
N GLU A 14 -5.78 2.00 -4.02
CA GLU A 14 -7.06 1.46 -3.55
C GLU A 14 -7.14 -0.07 -3.74
N VAL A 15 -6.64 -0.59 -4.85
CA VAL A 15 -6.52 -2.05 -5.07
C VAL A 15 -5.60 -2.68 -4.04
N ALA A 16 -4.44 -2.07 -3.76
CA ALA A 16 -3.49 -2.56 -2.76
C ALA A 16 -4.14 -2.64 -1.36
N PHE A 17 -4.80 -1.57 -0.91
CA PHE A 17 -5.44 -1.56 0.40
C PHE A 17 -6.62 -2.51 0.50
N ARG A 18 -7.39 -2.70 -0.58
CA ARG A 18 -8.45 -3.72 -0.59
C ARG A 18 -7.89 -5.12 -0.46
N ARG A 19 -6.81 -5.45 -1.18
CA ARG A 19 -6.13 -6.75 -1.06
C ARG A 19 -5.57 -6.97 0.34
N LEU A 20 -4.96 -5.95 0.93
CA LEU A 20 -4.48 -6.01 2.30
C LEU A 20 -5.64 -6.24 3.29
N GLY A 21 -6.73 -5.48 3.14
CA GLY A 21 -7.94 -5.63 3.95
C GLY A 21 -8.53 -7.03 3.88
N ASP A 22 -8.67 -7.59 2.68
CA ASP A 22 -9.19 -8.95 2.47
C ASP A 22 -8.31 -10.02 3.15
N ARG A 23 -6.99 -9.85 3.11
CA ARG A 23 -6.03 -10.76 3.74
C ARG A 23 -6.06 -10.68 5.25
N LEU A 24 -6.11 -9.47 5.81
CA LEU A 24 -6.24 -9.25 7.25
C LEU A 24 -7.58 -9.74 7.80
N ALA A 25 -8.68 -9.50 7.06
CA ALA A 25 -10.02 -9.97 7.43
C ALA A 25 -10.09 -11.50 7.52
N ARG A 26 -9.45 -12.24 6.61
CA ARG A 26 -9.33 -13.70 6.69
C ARG A 26 -8.59 -14.20 7.93
N ARG A 27 -7.77 -13.35 8.55
CA ARG A 27 -7.06 -13.62 9.80
C ARG A 27 -7.74 -13.02 11.04
N GLY A 28 -8.91 -12.40 10.88
CA GLY A 28 -9.62 -11.74 11.98
C GLY A 28 -8.90 -10.50 12.51
N VAL A 29 -8.07 -9.84 11.70
CA VAL A 29 -7.31 -8.65 12.11
C VAL A 29 -7.92 -7.39 11.51
N VAL A 30 -8.11 -6.39 12.37
CA VAL A 30 -8.39 -5.00 11.98
C VAL A 30 -7.10 -4.21 12.16
N ALA A 31 -6.74 -3.42 11.14
CA ALA A 31 -5.53 -2.61 11.15
C ALA A 31 -5.85 -1.12 11.01
N ASP A 32 -5.12 -0.31 11.77
CA ASP A 32 -5.12 1.13 11.64
C ASP A 32 -3.90 1.56 10.84
N LEU A 33 -4.11 2.28 9.74
CA LEU A 33 -3.05 2.76 8.85
C LEU A 33 -3.06 4.29 8.81
N HIS A 34 -1.90 4.90 9.04
CA HIS A 34 -1.65 6.32 8.83
C HIS A 34 -0.76 6.47 7.60
N ILE A 35 -1.30 7.03 6.52
CA ILE A 35 -0.62 7.16 5.23
C ILE A 35 0.02 8.54 5.12
N PHE A 36 1.24 8.58 4.59
CA PHE A 36 2.03 9.80 4.46
C PHE A 36 2.51 10.02 3.02
N GLY A 37 2.98 11.24 2.74
CA GLY A 37 3.72 11.56 1.52
C GLY A 37 2.91 11.44 0.23
N GLY A 38 3.57 10.97 -0.83
CA GLY A 38 3.00 10.92 -2.18
C GLY A 38 1.71 10.09 -2.25
N ALA A 39 1.64 8.97 -1.54
CA ALA A 39 0.43 8.12 -1.48
C ALA A 39 -0.76 8.87 -0.86
N ALA A 40 -0.55 9.61 0.24
CA ALA A 40 -1.61 10.43 0.85
C ALA A 40 -2.09 11.51 -0.11
N MET A 41 -1.17 12.16 -0.84
CA MET A 41 -1.51 13.18 -1.84
C MET A 41 -2.28 12.60 -3.03
N ALA A 42 -1.90 11.41 -3.51
CA ALA A 42 -2.59 10.73 -4.60
C ALA A 42 -4.04 10.34 -4.23
N LEU A 43 -4.25 9.86 -3.00
CA LEU A 43 -5.58 9.53 -2.48
C LEU A 43 -6.46 10.77 -2.28
N ALA A 44 -5.92 11.83 -1.68
CA ALA A 44 -6.72 12.97 -1.24
C ALA A 44 -7.11 13.94 -2.38
N TYR A 45 -6.26 14.08 -3.41
CA TYR A 45 -6.42 15.15 -4.39
C TYR A 45 -6.71 14.68 -5.82
N ASP A 46 -6.78 13.36 -6.06
CA ASP A 46 -7.04 12.75 -7.39
C ASP A 46 -6.25 13.43 -8.53
N ALA A 47 -5.08 13.98 -8.17
CA ALA A 47 -4.24 14.66 -9.12
C ALA A 47 -3.53 13.57 -9.92
N ARG A 48 -3.18 13.87 -11.18
CA ARG A 48 -2.41 13.02 -12.12
C ARG A 48 -1.00 12.64 -11.63
N ARG A 49 -0.76 12.59 -10.31
CA ARG A 49 0.48 12.29 -9.60
C ARG A 49 0.37 10.90 -9.00
N ALA A 50 0.84 9.93 -9.77
CA ALA A 50 1.18 8.63 -9.24
C ALA A 50 2.46 8.75 -8.38
N THR A 51 2.60 7.89 -7.38
CA THR A 51 3.75 7.85 -6.47
C THR A 51 4.54 6.56 -6.67
N ARG A 52 5.79 6.50 -6.21
CA ARG A 52 6.60 5.29 -6.37
C ARG A 52 6.43 4.29 -5.23
N ASP A 53 5.92 4.74 -4.09
CA ASP A 53 5.82 3.95 -2.87
C ASP A 53 4.62 4.36 -2.01
N ILE A 54 4.24 3.49 -1.08
CA ILE A 54 3.26 3.79 -0.04
C ILE A 54 3.99 3.83 1.30
N ASN A 55 4.05 5.01 1.90
CA ASN A 55 4.63 5.20 3.23
C ASN A 55 3.51 5.20 4.27
N ALA A 56 3.59 4.29 5.24
CA ALA A 56 2.57 4.16 6.27
C ALA A 56 3.15 3.78 7.63
N VAL A 57 2.52 4.27 8.69
CA VAL A 57 2.64 3.72 10.05
C VAL A 57 1.36 2.95 10.33
N PHE A 58 1.48 1.75 10.91
CA PHE A 58 0.33 0.88 11.11
C PHE A 58 0.40 0.07 12.40
N LYS A 59 -0.78 -0.35 12.87
CA LYS A 59 -0.95 -1.27 13.98
C LYS A 59 -2.04 -2.30 13.66
N PRO A 60 -1.88 -3.58 14.05
CA PRO A 60 -0.69 -4.19 14.67
C PRO A 60 0.46 -4.37 13.66
N HIS A 61 1.71 -4.19 14.08
CA HIS A 61 2.83 -4.14 13.13
C HIS A 61 3.09 -5.46 12.38
N GLY A 62 3.38 -6.57 13.07
CA GLY A 62 3.89 -7.80 12.44
C GLY A 62 3.01 -8.35 11.33
N ILE A 63 1.75 -8.67 11.66
CA ILE A 63 0.80 -9.25 10.70
C ILE A 63 0.45 -8.27 9.56
N VAL A 64 0.42 -6.96 9.82
CA VAL A 64 0.15 -5.98 8.76
C VAL A 64 1.35 -5.88 7.81
N LEU A 65 2.57 -5.88 8.33
CA LEU A 65 3.78 -5.87 7.50
C LEU A 65 3.89 -7.14 6.65
N ASP A 66 3.63 -8.31 7.23
CA ASP A 66 3.69 -9.59 6.52
C ASP A 66 2.65 -9.64 5.39
N GLU A 67 1.41 -9.23 5.67
CA GLU A 67 0.37 -9.21 4.65
C GLU A 67 0.59 -8.10 3.60
N ALA A 68 1.12 -6.94 3.98
CA ALA A 68 1.47 -5.88 3.04
C ALA A 68 2.57 -6.33 2.06
N ARG A 69 3.58 -7.06 2.54
CA ARG A 69 4.62 -7.66 1.68
C ARG A 69 4.02 -8.69 0.73
N ALA A 70 3.15 -9.56 1.22
CA ALA A 70 2.49 -10.54 0.37
C ALA A 70 1.59 -9.89 -0.70
N VAL A 71 0.95 -8.75 -0.40
CA VAL A 71 0.22 -7.97 -1.41
C VAL A 71 1.17 -7.32 -2.42
N ALA A 72 2.31 -6.78 -1.97
CA ALA A 72 3.31 -6.22 -2.87
C ALA A 72 3.83 -7.27 -3.85
N ASP A 73 4.14 -8.47 -3.36
CA ASP A 73 4.54 -9.61 -4.20
C ASP A 73 3.43 -10.03 -5.18
N GLU A 74 2.18 -10.12 -4.71
CA GLU A 74 1.00 -10.46 -5.52
C GLU A 74 0.78 -9.47 -6.68
N LEU A 75 1.04 -8.18 -6.43
CA LEU A 75 0.82 -7.10 -7.38
C LEU A 75 2.07 -6.73 -8.19
N GLY A 76 3.20 -7.42 -7.97
CA GLY A 76 4.48 -7.10 -8.62
C GLY A 76 4.99 -5.70 -8.27
N MET A 77 4.64 -5.20 -7.09
CA MET A 77 5.08 -3.88 -6.62
C MET A 77 6.55 -3.92 -6.21
N PRO A 78 7.28 -2.81 -6.34
CA PRO A 78 8.63 -2.70 -5.82
C PRO A 78 8.60 -2.94 -4.31
N THR A 79 9.42 -3.86 -3.82
CA THR A 79 9.64 -4.04 -2.39
C THR A 79 10.54 -2.90 -1.91
N GLY A 80 9.92 -1.79 -1.48
CA GLY A 80 10.59 -0.77 -0.69
C GLY A 80 11.14 -1.39 0.60
N GLY A 81 12.39 -1.04 0.94
CA GLY A 81 13.08 -1.53 2.14
C GLY A 81 12.45 -1.06 3.44
#